data_AF-A0A533Z3K3-F1
#
_entry.id   AF-A0A533Z3K3-F1
#
_cell.length_a   1.000
_cell.length_b   1.000
_cell.length_c   1.000
_cell.angle_alpha   90.00
_cell.angle_beta   90.00
_cell.angle_gamma   90.00
#
_symmetry.space_group_name_H-M   'P 1'
#
loop_
_entity.id
_entity.type
_entity.pdbx_description
1 polymer ?
#
loop_
_entity_poly.entity_id
_entity_poly.type
_entity_poly.pdbx_seq_one_letter_code
_entity_poly.pdbx_strand_id
1 'polypeptide(L)'
;MDLFVIPGDGWLRSERASSKVPDTKSRLVRAKRERTFTWHGSRAHTGSRRRALGKMLLVIGLLVVSLSARGMVSTATSSLQPHAPIVINGNSDFNPSNGVTGGSGTASDPYMIQGWNISSSGCCSTIPGISINNTSAYFIIRNVYLNAWPSPGIITGNVTNGVIRDSHAWGYPWGMILDSSRNILVSNDTVPHHVSTSSSDNITFANDSISSLFISSSKNVTIVDDQLLWFAPWCGACVDNSSNVNISGSTFYGCDCTAVAVSNSDHVSLTGNNIASDTVLSVSRSSFVEISDNQMSWGIDHGVSLVSCSAVLFQGNNVRESTDQYPLVKIDGCKGVDISGNIIAPMYSVTYKLDLLGITRSSNVTIEGNDLSNATTALSITASSDILVDANNIQSNAQGLILNNTANVQVFHNNFLNNTLQAQDTNSTQNVWDNSYPSGGNFWSDYSGVDNCSGPQQNICPSPDGIGDTPYTFNNNQDNYPLMQLFAPDPPAAVATAGGGGGGGGGGRPTLRT
;
A
#
# COMPACT_ATOMS: atom_id res chain seq x y z
N MET A 1 20.29 -10.26 46.35
CA MET A 1 19.87 -11.63 46.69
C MET A 1 18.96 -12.09 45.57
N ASP A 2 19.31 -13.26 45.06
CA ASP A 2 18.65 -14.14 44.08
C ASP A 2 18.53 -13.68 42.61
N LEU A 3 19.62 -14.03 41.91
CA LEU A 3 19.72 -14.35 40.48
C LEU A 3 18.70 -15.42 40.09
N PHE A 4 18.06 -15.24 38.92
CA PHE A 4 17.48 -16.36 38.17
C PHE A 4 18.37 -16.74 37.00
N VAL A 5 18.54 -18.05 36.88
CA VAL A 5 19.53 -18.81 36.13
C VAL A 5 18.99 -19.19 34.76
N ILE A 6 19.83 -19.08 33.74
CA ILE A 6 19.64 -19.67 32.40
C ILE A 6 20.04 -21.15 32.47
N PRO A 7 19.24 -22.11 32.00
CA PRO A 7 19.74 -23.43 31.68
C PRO A 7 20.31 -23.47 30.26
N GLY A 8 21.57 -23.90 30.17
CA GLY A 8 22.21 -24.33 28.93
C GLY A 8 22.11 -25.85 28.71
N ASP A 9 22.79 -26.26 27.64
CA ASP A 9 23.10 -27.62 27.13
C ASP A 9 22.35 -27.93 25.82
N GLY A 10 22.96 -28.41 24.73
CA GLY A 10 24.33 -28.82 24.52
C GLY A 10 24.60 -29.19 23.04
N TRP A 11 25.88 -29.17 22.71
CA TRP A 11 26.61 -29.73 21.58
C TRP A 11 25.93 -30.77 20.66
N LEU A 12 26.05 -30.56 19.34
CA LEU A 12 26.54 -31.57 18.39
C LEU A 12 27.36 -30.90 17.27
N ARG A 13 28.63 -31.29 17.18
CA ARG A 13 29.52 -31.11 16.01
C ARG A 13 29.21 -32.23 15.00
N SER A 14 29.20 -31.92 13.70
CA SER A 14 29.72 -32.85 12.68
C SER A 14 30.23 -32.10 11.44
N GLU A 15 31.56 -32.07 11.33
CA GLU A 15 32.38 -32.30 10.13
C GLU A 15 31.96 -31.66 8.79
N ARG A 16 32.66 -30.57 8.42
CA ARG A 16 32.86 -30.14 7.03
C ARG A 16 33.84 -31.08 6.34
N ALA A 17 33.36 -31.88 5.41
CA ALA A 17 34.19 -32.54 4.41
C ALA A 17 34.65 -31.52 3.35
N SER A 18 35.96 -31.37 3.22
CA SER A 18 36.63 -30.61 2.17
C SER A 18 36.63 -31.44 0.88
N SER A 19 35.98 -30.96 -0.18
CA SER A 19 36.19 -31.45 -1.54
C SER A 19 36.94 -30.40 -2.36
N LYS A 20 38.22 -30.70 -2.62
CA LYS A 20 39.08 -30.00 -3.58
C LYS A 20 38.46 -30.09 -4.98
N VAL A 21 38.29 -28.94 -5.64
CA VAL A 21 38.03 -28.85 -7.09
C VAL A 21 39.35 -28.47 -7.77
N PRO A 22 39.79 -29.16 -8.85
CA PRO A 22 41.05 -28.86 -9.51
C PRO A 22 40.96 -27.65 -10.43
N ASP A 23 41.99 -26.81 -10.36
CA ASP A 23 42.28 -25.67 -11.23
C ASP A 23 42.70 -26.16 -12.63
N THR A 24 41.88 -25.88 -13.65
CA THR A 24 42.25 -26.02 -15.07
C THR A 24 42.09 -24.68 -15.78
N LYS A 25 43.20 -23.94 -15.82
CA LYS A 25 43.44 -22.81 -16.72
C LYS A 25 43.18 -23.23 -18.18
N SER A 26 42.17 -22.64 -18.81
CA SER A 26 42.02 -22.64 -20.26
C SER A 26 41.95 -21.20 -20.79
N ARG A 27 42.85 -20.94 -21.74
CA ARG A 27 43.10 -19.69 -22.45
C ARG A 27 41.87 -19.28 -23.26
N LEU A 28 41.39 -18.04 -23.07
CA LEU A 28 40.50 -17.41 -24.04
C LEU A 28 41.29 -16.41 -24.91
N VAL A 29 41.37 -16.79 -26.18
CA VAL A 29 41.91 -16.00 -27.28
C VAL A 29 40.87 -14.95 -27.69
N ARG A 30 41.37 -13.72 -27.74
CA ARG A 30 40.85 -12.52 -28.41
C ARG A 30 40.00 -12.81 -29.66
N ALA A 31 38.74 -12.37 -29.65
CA ALA A 31 37.98 -12.10 -30.87
C ALA A 31 37.35 -10.70 -30.77
N LYS A 32 37.99 -9.76 -31.48
CA LYS A 32 37.53 -8.39 -31.70
C LYS A 32 36.46 -8.43 -32.79
N ARG A 33 35.21 -8.05 -32.50
CA ARG A 33 34.24 -7.64 -33.52
C ARG A 33 33.48 -6.41 -33.07
N GLU A 34 33.91 -5.29 -33.63
CA GLU A 34 33.14 -4.05 -33.75
C GLU A 34 31.91 -4.33 -34.61
N ARG A 35 30.71 -4.06 -34.09
CA ARG A 35 29.55 -3.64 -34.89
C ARG A 35 28.78 -2.57 -34.11
N THR A 36 29.01 -1.34 -34.55
CA THR A 36 28.19 -0.16 -34.36
C THR A 36 26.74 -0.47 -34.71
N PHE A 37 25.84 -0.38 -33.73
CA PHE A 37 24.40 -0.32 -33.97
C PHE A 37 23.90 1.01 -33.40
N THR A 38 23.51 1.89 -34.31
CA THR A 38 23.00 3.24 -34.04
C THR A 38 21.56 3.15 -33.52
N TRP A 39 21.37 3.46 -32.25
CA TRP A 39 20.05 3.60 -31.63
C TRP A 39 19.41 4.92 -32.10
N HIS A 40 18.23 4.85 -32.72
CA HIS A 40 17.41 6.04 -32.98
C HIS A 40 16.67 6.42 -31.69
N GLY A 41 17.06 7.55 -31.12
CA GLY A 41 16.46 8.14 -29.94
C GLY A 41 14.99 8.46 -30.14
N SER A 42 14.12 7.77 -29.41
CA SER A 42 12.73 8.20 -29.20
C SER A 42 12.67 9.01 -27.90
N ARG A 43 12.19 10.23 -28.06
CA ARG A 43 12.24 11.35 -27.12
C ARG A 43 11.50 11.06 -25.81
N ALA A 44 12.16 11.40 -24.70
CA ALA A 44 11.52 11.70 -23.44
C ALA A 44 10.57 12.90 -23.62
N HIS A 45 9.28 12.70 -23.38
CA HIS A 45 8.32 13.78 -23.21
C HIS A 45 8.31 14.22 -21.75
N THR A 46 9.19 15.16 -21.43
CA THR A 46 9.04 16.02 -20.25
C THR A 46 8.09 17.16 -20.59
N GLY A 47 6.99 17.28 -19.83
CA GLY A 47 6.19 18.49 -19.76
C GLY A 47 4.69 18.31 -19.94
N SER A 48 3.95 18.28 -18.84
CA SER A 48 3.09 19.43 -18.49
C SER A 48 2.60 19.31 -17.04
N ARG A 49 3.19 20.11 -16.16
CA ARG A 49 2.54 20.54 -14.92
C ARG A 49 1.59 21.70 -15.26
N ARG A 50 0.44 21.71 -14.59
CA ARG A 50 -0.50 22.81 -14.27
C ARG A 50 -1.81 22.85 -15.06
N ARG A 51 -2.90 22.85 -14.26
CA ARG A 51 -4.34 23.07 -14.49
C ARG A 51 -5.10 21.73 -14.47
N ALA A 52 -6.00 21.43 -13.55
CA ALA A 52 -7.04 22.30 -13.00
C ALA A 52 -7.37 21.98 -11.52
N LEU A 53 -7.38 23.04 -10.68
CA LEU A 53 -8.25 23.13 -9.52
C LEU A 53 -9.66 23.49 -10.02
N GLY A 54 -10.71 22.87 -9.48
CA GLY A 54 -12.07 23.36 -9.68
C GLY A 54 -13.20 22.50 -9.14
N LYS A 55 -13.60 22.80 -7.89
CA LYS A 55 -14.96 22.73 -7.32
C LYS A 55 -15.43 21.42 -6.67
N MET A 56 -15.32 21.36 -5.34
CA MET A 56 -16.48 21.14 -4.47
C MET A 56 -16.19 21.69 -3.05
N LEU A 57 -16.89 22.77 -2.68
CA LEU A 57 -17.06 23.31 -1.32
C LEU A 57 -18.45 22.82 -0.86
N LEU A 58 -18.65 22.28 0.34
CA LEU A 58 -18.92 22.94 1.64
C LEU A 58 -19.25 21.74 2.60
N VAL A 59 -18.91 21.62 3.89
CA VAL A 59 -18.90 22.56 5.02
C VAL A 59 -17.96 22.02 6.12
N ILE A 60 -16.84 22.70 6.41
CA ILE A 60 -16.25 22.76 7.76
C ILE A 60 -15.91 24.23 8.01
N GLY A 61 -16.49 24.81 9.05
CA GLY A 61 -16.32 26.21 9.43
C GLY A 61 -15.06 26.42 10.27
N LEU A 62 -14.14 27.25 9.71
CA LEU A 62 -13.34 28.33 10.32
C LEU A 62 -12.47 28.00 11.56
N LEU A 63 -11.15 28.22 11.57
CA LEU A 63 -10.39 29.41 11.11
C LEU A 63 -8.98 29.06 10.60
N VAL A 64 -8.69 29.37 9.34
CA VAL A 64 -7.33 29.67 8.86
C VAL A 64 -7.34 31.13 8.45
N VAL A 65 -6.73 32.00 9.25
CA VAL A 65 -6.39 33.36 8.83
C VAL A 65 -5.11 33.26 8.02
N SER A 66 -5.25 33.31 6.69
CA SER A 66 -4.13 33.59 5.79
C SER A 66 -3.97 35.11 5.70
N LEU A 67 -2.96 35.65 6.36
CA LEU A 67 -2.44 36.98 6.06
C LEU A 67 -0.97 36.87 5.69
N SER A 68 -0.69 37.13 4.43
CA SER A 68 0.63 37.29 3.84
C SER A 68 1.32 38.51 4.44
N ALA A 69 2.13 38.28 5.47
CA ALA A 69 3.20 39.18 5.85
C ALA A 69 4.54 38.48 5.62
N ARG A 70 5.17 38.75 4.47
CA ARG A 70 6.63 38.63 4.34
C ARG A 70 7.24 39.73 5.19
N GLY A 71 7.39 39.45 6.48
CA GLY A 71 7.99 40.35 7.45
C GLY A 71 8.73 39.52 8.48
N MET A 72 10.06 39.53 8.37
CA MET A 72 11.03 39.11 9.38
C MET A 72 10.77 37.72 9.99
N VAL A 73 11.46 36.72 9.44
CA VAL A 73 11.83 35.53 10.23
C VAL A 73 12.64 36.05 11.41
N SER A 74 11.98 36.24 12.54
CA SER A 74 12.64 36.40 13.81
C SER A 74 13.26 35.05 14.12
N THR A 75 14.54 34.89 13.80
CA THR A 75 15.39 33.86 14.42
C THR A 75 15.68 34.29 15.86
N ALA A 76 14.62 34.48 16.66
CA ALA A 76 14.76 34.23 18.07
C ALA A 76 14.77 32.70 18.20
N THR A 77 15.96 32.12 18.22
CA THR A 77 16.17 30.86 18.91
C THR A 77 15.72 31.08 20.36
N SER A 78 14.42 30.87 20.63
CA SER A 78 13.96 30.77 22.01
C SER A 78 14.65 29.55 22.57
N SER A 79 15.63 29.75 23.44
CA SER A 79 16.17 28.62 24.20
C SER A 79 15.01 28.03 25.00
N LEU A 80 14.75 26.73 24.77
CA LEU A 80 13.75 26.00 25.53
C LEU A 80 14.13 26.07 27.02
N GLN A 81 13.15 26.38 27.86
CA GLN A 81 13.38 26.54 29.30
C GLN A 81 13.30 25.17 29.99
N PRO A 82 14.20 24.87 30.94
CA PRO A 82 14.10 23.64 31.72
C PRO A 82 12.76 23.58 32.47
N HIS A 83 12.09 22.44 32.43
CA HIS A 83 10.91 22.16 33.25
C HIS A 83 10.97 20.71 33.76
N ALA A 84 10.46 20.48 34.97
CA ALA A 84 10.26 19.13 35.48
C ALA A 84 9.20 18.38 34.64
N PRO A 85 9.06 17.05 34.77
CA PRO A 85 7.94 16.35 34.15
C PRO A 85 6.59 17.01 34.47
N ILE A 86 5.71 17.10 33.46
CA ILE A 86 4.39 17.72 33.58
C ILE A 86 3.35 16.65 33.81
N VAL A 87 2.54 16.81 34.86
CA VAL A 87 1.42 15.91 35.16
C VAL A 87 0.15 16.73 35.32
N ILE A 88 -0.84 16.42 34.49
CA ILE A 88 -2.18 17.01 34.51
C ILE A 88 -3.18 15.87 34.74
N ASN A 89 -3.95 15.93 35.82
CA ASN A 89 -5.03 14.98 36.09
C ASN A 89 -6.34 15.73 36.32
N GLY A 90 -7.05 16.02 35.23
CA GLY A 90 -8.26 16.82 35.22
C GLY A 90 -8.03 18.32 35.01
N ASN A 91 -9.13 19.03 34.75
CA ASN A 91 -9.09 20.42 34.28
C ASN A 91 -8.43 21.40 35.27
N SER A 92 -8.50 21.14 36.57
CA SER A 92 -7.91 22.00 37.62
C SER A 92 -6.39 22.00 37.62
N ASP A 93 -5.76 20.97 37.06
CA ASP A 93 -4.32 20.82 37.06
C ASP A 93 -3.65 21.62 35.94
N PHE A 94 -4.42 22.18 35.00
CA PHE A 94 -3.92 23.13 34.02
C PHE A 94 -3.62 24.48 34.68
N ASN A 95 -2.43 24.59 35.24
CA ASN A 95 -1.95 25.79 35.93
C ASN A 95 -0.46 26.03 35.63
N PRO A 96 0.07 27.24 35.94
CA PRO A 96 1.46 27.57 35.63
C PRO A 96 2.52 26.67 36.28
N SER A 97 2.25 26.09 37.46
CA SER A 97 3.18 25.12 38.08
C SER A 97 3.27 23.79 37.32
N ASN A 98 2.25 23.46 36.53
CA ASN A 98 2.24 22.28 35.66
C ASN A 98 2.55 22.65 34.20
N GLY A 99 3.35 23.70 33.98
CA GLY A 99 3.87 24.05 32.67
C GLY A 99 2.88 24.73 31.72
N VAL A 100 1.70 25.15 32.20
CA VAL A 100 0.74 25.93 31.38
C VAL A 100 1.22 27.38 31.28
N THR A 101 1.46 27.85 30.07
CA THR A 101 1.94 29.21 29.79
C THR A 101 0.83 30.19 29.40
N GLY A 102 -0.41 29.71 29.20
CA GLY A 102 -1.56 30.55 28.86
C GLY A 102 -2.80 29.74 28.45
N GLY A 103 -3.88 30.45 28.15
CA GLY A 103 -5.16 29.88 27.74
C GLY A 103 -6.12 29.56 28.88
N SER A 104 -7.39 29.31 28.53
CA SER A 104 -8.49 28.99 29.46
C SER A 104 -9.07 27.59 29.27
N GLY A 105 -8.56 26.81 28.32
CA GLY A 105 -9.01 25.44 28.04
C GLY A 105 -10.26 25.36 27.17
N THR A 106 -10.65 26.45 26.52
CA THR A 106 -11.80 26.50 25.59
C THR A 106 -11.32 26.28 24.15
N ALA A 107 -12.24 25.96 23.22
CA ALA A 107 -11.88 25.74 21.82
C ALA A 107 -11.19 26.95 21.16
N SER A 108 -11.64 28.16 21.51
CA SER A 108 -11.05 29.42 21.00
C SER A 108 -9.81 29.86 21.77
N ASP A 109 -9.56 29.29 22.95
CA ASP A 109 -8.47 29.68 23.84
C ASP A 109 -7.97 28.46 24.65
N PRO A 110 -7.31 27.51 23.97
CA PRO A 110 -6.85 26.25 24.57
C PRO A 110 -5.70 26.50 25.54
N TYR A 111 -5.54 25.62 26.53
CA TYR A 111 -4.36 25.66 27.40
C TYR A 111 -3.08 25.43 26.60
N MET A 112 -2.08 26.28 26.81
CA MET A 112 -0.80 26.22 26.10
C MET A 112 0.28 25.61 26.98
N ILE A 113 0.90 24.53 26.53
CA ILE A 113 2.11 23.94 27.11
C ILE A 113 3.21 24.06 26.06
N GLN A 114 4.17 24.97 26.26
CA GLN A 114 5.12 25.30 25.20
C GLN A 114 6.46 25.85 25.69
N GLY A 115 7.49 25.70 24.86
CA GLY A 115 8.81 26.29 25.09
C GLY A 115 9.62 25.58 26.17
N TRP A 116 9.27 24.33 26.49
CA TRP A 116 9.90 23.56 27.56
C TRP A 116 10.93 22.56 27.04
N ASN A 117 12.04 22.44 27.78
CA ASN A 117 12.99 21.33 27.72
C ASN A 117 12.77 20.47 28.97
N ILE A 118 12.18 19.31 28.79
CA ILE A 118 11.79 18.40 29.87
C ILE A 118 12.68 17.18 29.78
N SER A 119 13.50 16.96 30.80
CA SER A 119 14.33 15.79 30.94
C SER A 119 13.92 15.02 32.18
N SER A 120 13.50 13.77 32.02
CA SER A 120 13.29 12.84 33.13
C SER A 120 14.44 11.83 33.12
N SER A 121 15.62 12.27 33.54
CA SER A 121 16.82 11.43 33.60
C SER A 121 17.05 10.97 35.04
N GLY A 122 16.75 9.70 35.32
CA GLY A 122 17.05 9.06 36.59
C GLY A 122 16.82 7.56 36.48
N CYS A 123 17.78 6.74 36.91
CA CYS A 123 17.56 5.30 36.90
C CYS A 123 16.30 4.97 37.70
N CYS A 124 15.43 4.15 37.11
CA CYS A 124 14.17 3.68 37.69
C CYS A 124 13.03 4.73 37.78
N SER A 125 13.10 5.87 37.10
CA SER A 125 11.92 6.74 36.93
C SER A 125 10.85 6.06 36.07
N THR A 126 9.60 6.12 36.52
CA THR A 126 8.41 5.70 35.74
C THR A 126 7.53 6.89 35.35
N ILE A 127 7.94 8.11 35.70
CA ILE A 127 7.17 9.34 35.45
C ILE A 127 7.35 9.74 33.98
N PRO A 128 6.26 9.79 33.18
CA PRO A 128 6.34 10.26 31.80
C PRO A 128 6.81 11.71 31.73
N GLY A 129 7.44 12.11 30.62
CA GLY A 129 7.84 13.51 30.42
C GLY A 129 6.65 14.47 30.49
N ILE A 130 5.55 14.15 29.80
CA ILE A 130 4.26 14.83 29.92
C ILE A 130 3.16 13.77 30.06
N SER A 131 2.30 13.91 31.07
CA SER A 131 1.11 13.07 31.24
C SER A 131 -0.12 13.96 31.41
N ILE A 132 -1.11 13.77 30.55
CA ILE A 132 -2.40 14.47 30.62
C ILE A 132 -3.51 13.43 30.70
N ASN A 133 -4.32 13.47 31.76
CA ASN A 133 -5.37 12.49 31.98
C ASN A 133 -6.69 13.15 32.38
N ASN A 134 -7.80 12.48 32.08
CA ASN A 134 -9.14 12.77 32.60
C ASN A 134 -9.61 14.22 32.36
N THR A 135 -9.40 14.74 31.15
CA THR A 135 -9.77 16.12 30.80
C THR A 135 -10.53 16.17 29.48
N SER A 136 -11.50 17.08 29.42
CA SER A 136 -12.17 17.46 28.17
C SER A 136 -11.79 18.86 27.69
N ALA A 137 -10.96 19.58 28.46
CA ALA A 137 -10.47 20.91 28.11
C ALA A 137 -9.58 20.83 26.87
N TYR A 138 -9.61 21.90 26.06
CA TYR A 138 -8.77 22.02 24.89
C TYR A 138 -7.34 22.39 25.31
N PHE A 139 -6.34 21.72 24.75
CA PHE A 139 -4.94 22.03 25.02
C PHE A 139 -4.05 21.87 23.78
N ILE A 140 -2.93 22.58 23.79
CA ILE A 140 -1.89 22.51 22.78
C ILE A 140 -0.54 22.30 23.48
N ILE A 141 0.13 21.18 23.15
CA ILE A 141 1.55 20.96 23.41
C ILE A 141 2.30 21.37 22.15
N ARG A 142 3.19 22.37 22.24
CA ARG A 142 3.99 22.78 21.07
C ARG A 142 5.39 23.26 21.40
N ASN A 143 6.34 23.06 20.49
CA ASN A 143 7.71 23.51 20.67
C ASN A 143 8.28 23.03 22.03
N VAL A 144 8.09 21.75 22.32
CA VAL A 144 8.69 21.10 23.49
C VAL A 144 9.76 20.11 23.04
N TYR A 145 10.80 19.99 23.86
CA TYR A 145 11.83 18.97 23.70
C TYR A 145 11.79 18.05 24.93
N LEU A 146 11.46 16.79 24.70
CA LEU A 146 11.39 15.76 25.72
C LEU A 146 12.56 14.79 25.56
N ASN A 147 13.23 14.51 26.67
CA ASN A 147 14.19 13.43 26.79
C ASN A 147 13.87 12.61 28.04
N ALA A 148 13.00 11.62 27.89
CA ALA A 148 12.51 10.79 28.98
C ALA A 148 13.14 9.38 28.96
N TRP A 149 14.01 9.08 29.93
CA TRP A 149 14.61 7.76 30.07
C TRP A 149 14.70 7.32 31.54
N PRO A 150 14.26 6.11 31.91
CA PRO A 150 13.60 5.06 31.10
C PRO A 150 12.06 5.17 31.18
N SER A 151 11.49 6.31 30.79
CA SER A 151 10.04 6.57 30.92
C SER A 151 9.41 6.99 29.58
N PRO A 152 8.09 6.82 29.40
CA PRO A 152 7.42 7.30 28.19
C PRO A 152 7.54 8.81 27.99
N GLY A 153 7.47 9.27 26.74
CA GLY A 153 7.56 10.69 26.40
C GLY A 153 6.29 11.45 26.76
N ILE A 154 5.25 11.31 25.93
CA ILE A 154 3.93 11.94 26.14
C ILE A 154 2.86 10.87 26.34
N ILE A 155 2.03 11.00 27.36
CA ILE A 155 0.85 10.14 27.56
C ILE A 155 -0.41 10.99 27.62
N THR A 156 -1.43 10.58 26.88
CA THR A 156 -2.81 11.02 27.08
C THR A 156 -3.69 9.83 27.46
N GLY A 157 -4.49 9.99 28.51
CA GLY A 157 -5.38 8.95 29.02
C GLY A 157 -6.77 9.49 29.34
N ASN A 158 -7.81 9.02 28.64
CA ASN A 158 -9.18 9.53 28.80
C ASN A 158 -9.24 11.06 28.61
N VAL A 159 -8.75 11.51 27.44
CA VAL A 159 -8.59 12.93 27.09
C VAL A 159 -9.38 13.26 25.83
N THR A 160 -9.92 14.48 25.73
CA THR A 160 -10.45 14.99 24.46
C THR A 160 -9.87 16.34 24.08
N ASN A 161 -9.77 16.62 22.78
CA ASN A 161 -9.45 17.95 22.20
C ASN A 161 -8.01 18.42 22.41
N GLY A 162 -7.05 17.55 22.11
CA GLY A 162 -5.63 17.82 22.23
C GLY A 162 -4.96 18.09 20.88
N VAL A 163 -4.00 19.02 20.87
CA VAL A 163 -3.06 19.18 19.75
C VAL A 163 -1.65 19.01 20.28
N ILE A 164 -0.87 18.15 19.66
CA ILE A 164 0.57 18.00 19.87
C ILE A 164 1.22 18.36 18.54
N ARG A 165 2.17 19.30 18.56
CA ARG A 165 2.81 19.73 17.32
C ARG A 165 4.18 20.36 17.49
N ASP A 166 4.95 20.40 16.40
CA ASP A 166 6.21 21.14 16.33
C ASP A 166 7.18 20.75 17.48
N SER A 167 7.18 19.49 17.92
CA SER A 167 7.84 19.02 19.15
C SER A 167 8.71 17.77 18.92
N HIS A 168 9.63 17.53 19.86
CA HIS A 168 10.48 16.35 19.89
C HIS A 168 10.13 15.50 21.11
N ALA A 169 9.56 14.32 20.91
CA ALA A 169 9.11 13.41 21.96
C ALA A 169 10.01 12.17 22.05
N TRP A 170 11.20 12.33 22.64
CA TRP A 170 12.05 11.18 22.94
C TRP A 170 11.63 10.57 24.29
N GLY A 171 11.16 9.33 24.26
CA GLY A 171 10.79 8.55 25.43
C GLY A 171 10.95 7.06 25.18
N TYR A 172 11.31 6.28 26.21
CA TYR A 172 11.49 4.83 26.11
C TYR A 172 10.68 4.09 27.18
N PRO A 173 9.94 3.01 26.85
CA PRO A 173 9.87 2.36 25.53
C PRO A 173 8.92 3.04 24.54
N TRP A 174 8.05 3.95 24.99
CA TRP A 174 7.06 4.62 24.14
C TRP A 174 7.39 6.11 24.02
N GLY A 175 7.52 6.62 22.80
CA GLY A 175 7.63 8.05 22.56
C GLY A 175 6.31 8.75 22.90
N MET A 176 5.18 8.14 22.49
CA MET A 176 3.84 8.63 22.81
C MET A 176 2.84 7.50 23.05
N ILE A 177 1.86 7.75 23.92
CA ILE A 177 0.71 6.87 24.17
C ILE A 177 -0.56 7.72 24.15
N LEU A 178 -1.52 7.35 23.31
CA LEU A 178 -2.86 7.90 23.24
C LEU A 178 -3.86 6.80 23.62
N ASP A 179 -4.36 6.84 24.86
CA ASP A 179 -5.26 5.82 25.37
C ASP A 179 -6.63 6.39 25.73
N SER A 180 -7.69 5.76 25.20
CA SER A 180 -9.07 6.20 25.42
C SER A 180 -9.28 7.70 25.09
N SER A 181 -8.54 8.20 24.10
CA SER A 181 -8.48 9.62 23.75
C SER A 181 -9.32 9.91 22.52
N ARG A 182 -9.82 11.16 22.42
CA ARG A 182 -10.60 11.60 21.24
C ARG A 182 -10.25 12.98 20.73
N ASN A 183 -10.40 13.20 19.43
CA ASN A 183 -10.13 14.48 18.78
C ASN A 183 -8.69 14.95 19.08
N ILE A 184 -7.72 14.09 18.78
CA ILE A 184 -6.29 14.41 18.98
C ILE A 184 -5.64 14.61 17.61
N LEU A 185 -4.91 15.72 17.47
CA LEU A 185 -4.01 15.97 16.35
C LEU A 185 -2.57 15.88 16.84
N VAL A 186 -1.76 15.05 16.20
CA VAL A 186 -0.29 15.01 16.30
C VAL A 186 0.23 15.50 14.94
N SER A 187 1.17 16.45 14.92
CA SER A 187 1.61 17.02 13.64
C SER A 187 2.95 17.74 13.68
N ASN A 188 3.78 17.57 12.64
CA ASN A 188 5.13 18.14 12.56
C ASN A 188 6.02 17.75 13.75
N ASP A 189 5.81 16.58 14.33
CA ASP A 189 6.54 16.08 15.47
C ASP A 189 7.66 15.12 15.06
N THR A 190 8.67 15.00 15.91
CA THR A 190 9.68 13.94 15.82
C THR A 190 9.56 13.04 17.04
N VAL A 191 9.21 11.78 16.81
CA VAL A 191 8.99 10.75 17.83
C VAL A 191 9.90 9.55 17.53
N PRO A 192 11.15 9.55 18.02
CA PRO A 192 12.15 8.53 17.66
C PRO A 192 11.90 7.12 18.22
N HIS A 193 10.72 6.87 18.79
CA HIS A 193 10.29 5.61 19.41
C HIS A 193 8.83 5.31 19.06
N HIS A 194 8.31 4.20 19.58
CA HIS A 194 6.97 3.73 19.28
C HIS A 194 5.88 4.71 19.75
N VAL A 195 4.84 4.83 18.93
CA VAL A 195 3.58 5.50 19.27
C VAL A 195 2.49 4.44 19.41
N SER A 196 1.72 4.50 20.48
CA SER A 196 0.53 3.66 20.66
C SER A 196 -0.73 4.51 20.67
N THR A 197 -1.75 4.06 19.95
CA THR A 197 -3.12 4.58 19.96
C THR A 197 -4.06 3.42 20.29
N SER A 198 -4.65 3.44 21.47
CA SER A 198 -5.52 2.38 21.98
C SER A 198 -6.90 2.92 22.37
N SER A 199 -7.96 2.19 22.01
CA SER A 199 -9.34 2.52 22.37
C SER A 199 -9.75 3.97 22.07
N SER A 200 -9.16 4.56 21.03
CA SER A 200 -9.24 6.00 20.74
C SER A 200 -10.07 6.27 19.49
N ASP A 201 -10.58 7.50 19.36
CA ASP A 201 -11.48 7.89 18.28
C ASP A 201 -11.15 9.28 17.72
N ASN A 202 -11.12 9.42 16.40
CA ASN A 202 -10.81 10.69 15.73
C ASN A 202 -9.40 11.19 16.09
N ILE A 203 -8.40 10.42 15.66
CA ILE A 203 -6.98 10.69 15.87
C ILE A 203 -6.34 10.97 14.51
N THR A 204 -5.53 12.02 14.42
CA THR A 204 -4.79 12.36 13.19
C THR A 204 -3.30 12.48 13.52
N PHE A 205 -2.48 11.75 12.77
CA PHE A 205 -1.03 11.92 12.64
C PHE A 205 -0.76 12.58 11.29
N ALA A 206 0.06 13.63 11.27
CA ALA A 206 0.24 14.43 10.07
C ALA A 206 1.62 15.07 9.97
N ASN A 207 2.38 14.70 8.93
CA ASN A 207 3.72 15.21 8.66
C ASN A 207 4.69 14.99 9.85
N ASP A 208 4.56 13.85 10.51
CA ASP A 208 5.37 13.41 11.64
C ASP A 208 6.52 12.49 11.19
N SER A 209 7.61 12.49 11.96
CA SER A 209 8.67 11.48 11.87
C SER A 209 8.57 10.56 13.07
N ILE A 210 8.10 9.33 12.84
CA ILE A 210 7.77 8.36 13.89
C ILE A 210 8.58 7.09 13.65
N SER A 211 9.04 6.41 14.71
CA SER A 211 9.71 5.11 14.53
C SER A 211 8.70 4.01 14.13
N SER A 212 7.59 3.90 14.86
CA SER A 212 6.48 3.01 14.51
C SER A 212 5.19 3.42 15.20
N LEU A 213 4.05 2.97 14.64
CA LEU A 213 2.72 3.35 15.10
C LEU A 213 1.83 2.11 15.28
N PHE A 214 1.30 1.94 16.49
CA PHE A 214 0.37 0.86 16.83
C PHE A 214 -1.01 1.44 17.08
N ILE A 215 -1.98 1.02 16.27
CA ILE A 215 -3.38 1.40 16.38
C ILE A 215 -4.15 0.15 16.77
N SER A 216 -4.82 0.19 17.92
CA SER A 216 -5.55 -0.95 18.46
C SER A 216 -6.92 -0.54 18.96
N SER A 217 -7.96 -1.32 18.62
CA SER A 217 -9.34 -1.10 19.10
C SER A 217 -9.84 0.34 18.90
N SER A 218 -9.39 1.01 17.84
CA SER A 218 -9.59 2.44 17.63
C SER A 218 -10.42 2.72 16.37
N LYS A 219 -10.97 3.93 16.28
CA LYS A 219 -11.83 4.35 15.16
C LYS A 219 -11.43 5.70 14.60
N ASN A 220 -11.72 5.93 13.32
CA ASN A 220 -11.51 7.23 12.67
C ASN A 220 -10.05 7.72 12.86
N VAL A 221 -9.08 6.90 12.45
CA VAL A 221 -7.66 7.25 12.57
C VAL A 221 -7.12 7.64 11.20
N THR A 222 -6.47 8.80 11.12
CA THR A 222 -5.81 9.28 9.89
C THR A 222 -4.30 9.33 10.12
N ILE A 223 -3.54 8.78 9.17
CA ILE A 223 -2.08 8.87 9.08
C ILE A 223 -1.80 9.51 7.71
N VAL A 224 -1.23 10.71 7.69
CA VAL A 224 -1.05 11.45 6.43
C VAL A 224 0.31 12.13 6.33
N ASP A 225 1.00 11.89 5.21
CA ASP A 225 2.32 12.48 4.92
C ASP A 225 3.38 12.18 5.99
N ASP A 226 3.23 11.08 6.74
CA ASP A 226 4.12 10.69 7.83
C ASP A 226 5.31 9.87 7.32
N GLN A 227 6.43 9.95 8.04
CA GLN A 227 7.62 9.16 7.81
C GLN A 227 7.81 8.15 8.94
N LEU A 228 7.59 6.87 8.64
CA LEU A 228 7.79 5.77 9.57
C LEU A 228 9.11 5.07 9.26
N LEU A 229 10.15 5.49 10.00
CA LEU A 229 11.54 5.16 9.73
C LEU A 229 12.15 4.51 10.98
N TRP A 230 12.46 3.21 10.88
CA TRP A 230 13.41 2.47 11.72
C TRP A 230 12.96 1.92 13.10
N PHE A 231 13.47 0.71 13.39
CA PHE A 231 13.38 -0.08 14.63
C PHE A 231 11.98 -0.28 15.23
N ALA A 232 11.10 -0.95 14.48
CA ALA A 232 9.98 -1.65 15.08
C ALA A 232 10.28 -3.16 15.13
N PRO A 233 10.17 -3.83 16.29
CA PRO A 233 10.33 -5.29 16.36
C PRO A 233 9.16 -6.05 15.72
N TRP A 234 8.09 -5.36 15.31
CA TRP A 234 6.85 -6.00 14.82
C TRP A 234 6.41 -5.45 13.47
N CYS A 235 6.13 -4.14 13.39
CA CYS A 235 5.67 -3.50 12.15
C CYS A 235 5.95 -1.99 12.15
N GLY A 236 6.03 -1.37 10.97
CA GLY A 236 6.09 0.09 10.85
C GLY A 236 4.78 0.73 11.34
N ALA A 237 3.66 0.41 10.70
CA ALA A 237 2.33 0.68 11.21
C ALA A 237 1.52 -0.60 11.38
N CYS A 238 0.98 -0.82 12.58
CA CYS A 238 0.04 -1.90 12.87
C CYS A 238 -1.34 -1.34 13.12
N VAL A 239 -2.34 -1.87 12.43
CA VAL A 239 -3.76 -1.60 12.62
C VAL A 239 -4.42 -2.90 13.05
N ASP A 240 -4.83 -2.99 14.31
CA ASP A 240 -5.48 -4.17 14.87
C ASP A 240 -6.85 -3.84 15.47
N ASN A 241 -7.84 -4.70 15.20
CA ASN A 241 -9.19 -4.59 15.74
C ASN A 241 -9.80 -3.18 15.60
N SER A 242 -9.50 -2.50 14.49
CA SER A 242 -9.82 -1.08 14.31
C SER A 242 -10.70 -0.86 13.08
N SER A 243 -11.36 0.29 13.02
CA SER A 243 -12.29 0.60 11.92
C SER A 243 -12.13 2.03 11.42
N ASN A 244 -12.29 2.25 10.12
CA ASN A 244 -12.14 3.57 9.48
C ASN A 244 -10.74 4.17 9.74
N VAL A 245 -9.73 3.49 9.20
CA VAL A 245 -8.33 3.93 9.29
C VAL A 245 -7.84 4.30 7.89
N ASN A 246 -7.39 5.55 7.73
CA ASN A 246 -6.88 6.05 6.46
C ASN A 246 -5.38 6.34 6.56
N ILE A 247 -4.61 5.75 5.64
CA ILE A 247 -3.16 5.90 5.53
C ILE A 247 -2.84 6.42 4.14
N SER A 248 -2.37 7.67 4.04
CA SER A 248 -2.15 8.30 2.73
C SER A 248 -0.93 9.18 2.63
N GLY A 249 -0.21 9.11 1.50
CA GLY A 249 0.97 9.96 1.24
C GLY A 249 2.18 9.67 2.14
N SER A 250 2.10 8.64 2.98
CA SER A 250 3.12 8.32 3.98
C SER A 250 4.22 7.43 3.40
N THR A 251 5.38 7.48 4.04
CA THR A 251 6.54 6.65 3.69
C THR A 251 6.86 5.70 4.83
N PHE A 252 6.92 4.41 4.52
CA PHE A 252 7.29 3.33 5.44
C PHE A 252 8.61 2.75 4.95
N TYR A 253 9.66 2.84 5.76
CA TYR A 253 10.98 2.38 5.35
C TYR A 253 11.73 1.66 6.47
N GLY A 254 12.09 0.42 6.16
CA GLY A 254 13.10 -0.37 6.86
C GLY A 254 12.58 -1.27 7.98
N CYS A 255 13.00 -2.54 7.96
CA CYS A 255 13.18 -3.51 9.06
C CYS A 255 13.09 -4.96 8.51
N ASP A 256 13.70 -5.92 9.24
CA ASP A 256 13.31 -7.37 9.32
C ASP A 256 11.88 -7.49 9.91
N CYS A 257 10.91 -6.74 9.38
CA CYS A 257 9.55 -6.69 9.91
C CYS A 257 8.53 -6.38 8.81
N THR A 258 7.26 -6.18 9.19
CA THR A 258 6.19 -5.80 8.25
C THR A 258 6.03 -4.28 8.19
N ALA A 259 6.19 -3.63 7.03
CA ALA A 259 6.03 -2.17 6.95
C ALA A 259 4.62 -1.72 7.36
N VAL A 260 3.57 -2.34 6.80
CA VAL A 260 2.18 -2.10 7.22
C VAL A 260 1.45 -3.41 7.46
N ALA A 261 0.85 -3.55 8.64
CA ALA A 261 0.07 -4.73 9.02
C ALA A 261 -1.36 -4.31 9.39
N VAL A 262 -2.35 -4.98 8.81
CA VAL A 262 -3.78 -4.76 9.09
C VAL A 262 -4.41 -6.08 9.51
N SER A 263 -4.85 -6.19 10.76
CA SER A 263 -5.46 -7.40 11.31
C SER A 263 -6.82 -7.15 11.95
N ASN A 264 -7.77 -8.05 11.71
CA ASN A 264 -9.09 -8.04 12.36
C ASN A 264 -9.82 -6.68 12.24
N SER A 265 -9.62 -5.97 11.13
CA SER A 265 -10.02 -4.56 10.98
C SER A 265 -10.96 -4.37 9.79
N ASP A 266 -11.71 -3.27 9.77
CA ASP A 266 -12.59 -2.93 8.65
C ASP A 266 -12.44 -1.48 8.18
N HIS A 267 -12.81 -1.21 6.93
CA HIS A 267 -12.74 0.13 6.33
C HIS A 267 -11.34 0.75 6.50
N VAL A 268 -10.33 0.07 5.95
CA VAL A 268 -8.94 0.53 6.01
C VAL A 268 -8.50 0.92 4.60
N SER A 269 -8.02 2.14 4.41
CA SER A 269 -7.48 2.62 3.14
C SER A 269 -5.99 2.88 3.24
N LEU A 270 -5.24 2.39 2.25
CA LEU A 270 -3.82 2.65 2.04
C LEU A 270 -3.68 3.24 0.63
N THR A 271 -3.55 4.57 0.54
CA THR A 271 -3.57 5.28 -0.75
C THR A 271 -2.33 6.13 -1.00
N GLY A 272 -1.64 5.93 -2.11
CA GLY A 272 -0.55 6.81 -2.53
C GLY A 272 0.68 6.78 -1.61
N ASN A 273 0.92 5.67 -0.91
CA ASN A 273 2.05 5.52 0.01
C ASN A 273 3.29 4.97 -0.69
N ASN A 274 4.45 5.19 -0.07
CA ASN A 274 5.70 4.53 -0.43
C ASN A 274 6.09 3.52 0.66
N ILE A 275 6.00 2.23 0.35
CA ILE A 275 6.12 1.15 1.33
C ILE A 275 7.31 0.25 0.95
N ALA A 276 8.33 0.19 1.82
CA ALA A 276 9.52 -0.61 1.59
C ALA A 276 10.05 -1.27 2.88
N SER A 277 10.02 -2.60 2.93
CA SER A 277 10.49 -3.43 4.06
C SER A 277 10.60 -4.89 3.62
N ASP A 278 11.05 -5.79 4.50
CA ASP A 278 11.21 -7.22 4.19
C ASP A 278 9.87 -7.93 4.03
N THR A 279 8.85 -7.52 4.79
CA THR A 279 7.44 -7.74 4.46
C THR A 279 6.77 -6.41 4.14
N VAL A 280 6.30 -6.20 2.92
CA VAL A 280 5.78 -4.89 2.51
C VAL A 280 4.40 -4.63 3.12
N LEU A 281 3.45 -5.53 2.91
CA LEU A 281 2.07 -5.36 3.38
C LEU A 281 1.47 -6.70 3.78
N SER A 282 0.89 -6.74 4.98
CA SER A 282 0.13 -7.90 5.46
C SER A 282 -1.28 -7.49 5.87
N VAL A 283 -2.29 -8.10 5.26
CA VAL A 283 -3.69 -7.91 5.59
C VAL A 283 -4.28 -9.26 5.97
N SER A 284 -4.83 -9.37 7.18
CA SER A 284 -5.37 -10.64 7.68
C SER A 284 -6.71 -10.47 8.40
N ARG A 285 -7.69 -11.32 8.07
CA ARG A 285 -9.02 -11.34 8.72
C ARG A 285 -9.70 -9.97 8.73
N SER A 286 -9.54 -9.21 7.66
CA SER A 286 -10.02 -7.83 7.53
C SER A 286 -10.98 -7.70 6.35
N SER A 287 -11.83 -6.68 6.38
CA SER A 287 -12.84 -6.45 5.34
C SER A 287 -12.93 -4.99 4.90
N PHE A 288 -13.38 -4.73 3.67
CA PHE A 288 -13.46 -3.36 3.13
C PHE A 288 -12.09 -2.67 3.19
N VAL A 289 -11.09 -3.31 2.58
CA VAL A 289 -9.71 -2.80 2.55
C VAL A 289 -9.41 -2.27 1.16
N GLU A 290 -9.02 -1.00 1.08
CA GLU A 290 -8.56 -0.35 -0.15
C GLU A 290 -7.05 -0.19 -0.11
N ILE A 291 -6.38 -0.64 -1.16
CA ILE A 291 -4.93 -0.53 -1.37
C ILE A 291 -4.76 0.05 -2.77
N SER A 292 -4.60 1.37 -2.86
CA SER A 292 -4.62 2.11 -4.12
C SER A 292 -3.37 2.97 -4.35
N ASP A 293 -2.85 2.96 -5.58
CA ASP A 293 -1.80 3.88 -6.04
C ASP A 293 -0.49 3.85 -5.22
N ASN A 294 -0.18 2.75 -4.54
CA ASN A 294 1.03 2.65 -3.71
C ASN A 294 2.26 2.25 -4.52
N GLN A 295 3.42 2.72 -4.08
CA GLN A 295 4.73 2.26 -4.54
C GLN A 295 5.29 1.27 -3.52
N MET A 296 5.51 0.02 -3.94
CA MET A 296 5.88 -1.09 -3.06
C MET A 296 7.20 -1.71 -3.52
N SER A 297 8.18 -1.83 -2.60
CA SER A 297 9.52 -2.32 -2.96
C SER A 297 10.25 -3.03 -1.81
N TRP A 298 11.43 -3.58 -2.14
CA TRP A 298 12.38 -4.28 -1.26
C TRP A 298 11.96 -5.69 -0.82
N GLY A 299 10.70 -5.92 -0.40
CA GLY A 299 10.08 -7.21 -0.01
C GLY A 299 10.95 -8.46 -0.08
N ILE A 300 11.92 -8.62 0.83
CA ILE A 300 12.92 -9.69 0.79
C ILE A 300 12.32 -11.02 1.26
N ASP A 301 11.50 -10.99 2.32
CA ASP A 301 10.83 -12.18 2.86
C ASP A 301 9.46 -12.37 2.20
N HIS A 302 8.60 -11.35 2.26
CA HIS A 302 7.24 -11.38 1.73
C HIS A 302 6.92 -10.05 1.02
N GLY A 303 6.16 -10.14 -0.06
CA GLY A 303 5.64 -8.94 -0.71
C GLY A 303 4.39 -8.40 -0.05
N VAL A 304 3.28 -8.57 -0.75
CA VAL A 304 1.92 -8.31 -0.28
C VAL A 304 1.24 -9.64 0.05
N SER A 305 0.69 -9.75 1.27
CA SER A 305 -0.04 -10.93 1.72
C SER A 305 -1.45 -10.57 2.17
N LEU A 306 -2.44 -11.07 1.45
CA LEU A 306 -3.86 -10.90 1.76
C LEU A 306 -4.44 -12.26 2.17
N VAL A 307 -4.84 -12.40 3.43
CA VAL A 307 -5.23 -13.69 4.00
C VAL A 307 -6.57 -13.60 4.74
N SER A 308 -7.50 -14.50 4.41
CA SER A 308 -8.82 -14.58 5.05
C SER A 308 -9.57 -13.25 5.04
N CYS A 309 -9.49 -12.54 3.92
CA CYS A 309 -9.97 -11.18 3.74
C CYS A 309 -11.27 -11.12 2.91
N SER A 310 -12.00 -10.01 2.95
CA SER A 310 -13.15 -9.83 2.07
C SER A 310 -13.36 -8.39 1.63
N ALA A 311 -13.95 -8.18 0.45
CA ALA A 311 -14.16 -6.85 -0.12
C ALA A 311 -12.84 -6.04 -0.15
N VAL A 312 -11.85 -6.54 -0.89
CA VAL A 312 -10.55 -5.88 -1.04
C VAL A 312 -10.44 -5.26 -2.43
N LEU A 313 -10.05 -4.00 -2.49
CA LEU A 313 -9.66 -3.31 -3.72
C LEU A 313 -8.14 -3.15 -3.72
N PHE A 314 -7.45 -3.76 -4.67
CA PHE A 314 -6.02 -3.65 -4.90
C PHE A 314 -5.78 -3.05 -6.28
N GLN A 315 -5.69 -1.72 -6.35
CA GLN A 315 -5.78 -0.99 -7.63
C GLN A 315 -4.60 -0.03 -7.87
N GLY A 316 -4.09 0.02 -9.11
CA GLY A 316 -3.12 1.05 -9.51
C GLY A 316 -1.76 0.97 -8.79
N ASN A 317 -1.47 -0.12 -8.08
CA ASN A 317 -0.24 -0.27 -7.32
C ASN A 317 0.93 -0.64 -8.24
N ASN A 318 2.13 -0.17 -7.88
CA ASN A 318 3.37 -0.58 -8.51
C ASN A 318 4.18 -1.43 -7.51
N VAL A 319 4.11 -2.75 -7.68
CA VAL A 319 4.77 -3.74 -6.84
C VAL A 319 6.06 -4.18 -7.53
N ARG A 320 7.20 -3.71 -7.01
CA ARG A 320 8.54 -4.01 -7.53
C ARG A 320 9.47 -4.52 -6.43
N GLU A 321 9.37 -5.81 -6.17
CA GLU A 321 9.97 -6.45 -4.99
C GLU A 321 10.96 -7.55 -5.39
N SER A 322 11.67 -8.07 -4.38
CA SER A 322 12.59 -9.19 -4.53
C SER A 322 12.37 -10.20 -3.41
N THR A 323 11.30 -10.98 -3.49
CA THR A 323 11.01 -12.06 -2.50
C THR A 323 11.77 -13.34 -2.85
N ASP A 324 12.06 -14.20 -1.86
CA ASP A 324 12.63 -15.53 -2.07
C ASP A 324 11.68 -16.69 -1.70
N GLN A 325 10.48 -16.40 -1.16
CA GLN A 325 9.64 -17.40 -0.48
C GLN A 325 8.20 -17.52 -0.97
N TYR A 326 7.63 -16.51 -1.63
CA TYR A 326 6.20 -16.48 -2.01
C TYR A 326 5.96 -15.78 -3.35
N PRO A 327 4.73 -15.86 -3.92
CA PRO A 327 4.34 -14.90 -4.92
C PRO A 327 4.49 -13.47 -4.37
N LEU A 328 4.86 -12.51 -5.22
CA LEU A 328 4.97 -11.09 -4.83
C LEU A 328 3.66 -10.58 -4.22
N VAL A 329 2.53 -10.98 -4.80
CA VAL A 329 1.20 -10.72 -4.26
C VAL A 329 0.51 -12.05 -4.01
N LYS A 330 0.28 -12.36 -2.74
CA LYS A 330 -0.44 -13.55 -2.28
C LYS A 330 -1.85 -13.21 -1.87
N ILE A 331 -2.81 -14.01 -2.35
CA ILE A 331 -4.21 -13.97 -1.94
C ILE A 331 -4.63 -15.36 -1.52
N ASP A 332 -5.06 -15.50 -0.27
CA ASP A 332 -5.37 -16.80 0.31
C ASP A 332 -6.62 -16.76 1.19
N GLY A 333 -7.65 -17.52 0.81
CA GLY A 333 -8.90 -17.58 1.56
C GLY A 333 -9.71 -16.29 1.50
N CYS A 334 -9.55 -15.48 0.46
CA CYS A 334 -10.25 -14.20 0.34
C CYS A 334 -11.52 -14.28 -0.53
N LYS A 335 -12.46 -13.35 -0.32
CA LYS A 335 -13.71 -13.25 -1.08
C LYS A 335 -14.02 -11.83 -1.54
N GLY A 336 -14.33 -11.64 -2.82
CA GLY A 336 -14.63 -10.31 -3.33
C GLY A 336 -13.37 -9.47 -3.36
N VAL A 337 -12.44 -9.83 -4.25
CA VAL A 337 -11.18 -9.09 -4.42
C VAL A 337 -11.12 -8.53 -5.83
N ASP A 338 -10.89 -7.23 -5.96
CA ASP A 338 -10.64 -6.55 -7.24
C ASP A 338 -9.15 -6.23 -7.31
N ILE A 339 -8.49 -6.72 -8.36
CA ILE A 339 -7.08 -6.52 -8.66
C ILE A 339 -7.01 -5.83 -10.01
N SER A 340 -6.95 -4.50 -10.03
CA SER A 340 -7.06 -3.74 -11.28
C SER A 340 -5.93 -2.74 -11.53
N GLY A 341 -5.44 -2.67 -12.76
CA GLY A 341 -4.51 -1.63 -13.19
C GLY A 341 -3.14 -1.64 -12.47
N ASN A 342 -2.72 -2.76 -11.90
CA ASN A 342 -1.44 -2.85 -11.17
C ASN A 342 -0.29 -3.19 -12.11
N ILE A 343 0.91 -2.75 -11.74
CA ILE A 343 2.17 -3.22 -12.31
C ILE A 343 2.83 -4.12 -11.28
N ILE A 344 2.98 -5.41 -11.60
CA ILE A 344 3.60 -6.40 -10.70
C ILE A 344 4.75 -7.05 -11.47
N ALA A 345 5.97 -6.79 -11.02
CA ALA A 345 7.18 -7.30 -11.66
C ALA A 345 8.31 -7.34 -10.64
N PRO A 346 9.30 -8.24 -10.77
CA PRO A 346 10.45 -8.21 -9.89
C PRO A 346 11.27 -6.93 -10.10
N MET A 347 11.91 -6.44 -9.04
CA MET A 347 12.76 -5.24 -9.10
C MET A 347 13.96 -5.41 -10.04
N TYR A 348 14.51 -6.63 -10.10
CA TYR A 348 15.65 -7.01 -10.92
C TYR A 348 15.40 -8.35 -11.60
N SER A 349 16.14 -8.64 -12.67
CA SER A 349 16.20 -10.00 -13.24
C SER A 349 16.82 -10.94 -12.21
N VAL A 350 15.99 -11.52 -11.35
CA VAL A 350 16.43 -12.43 -10.29
C VAL A 350 16.70 -13.81 -10.86
N THR A 351 17.76 -14.45 -10.36
CA THR A 351 18.09 -15.85 -10.67
C THR A 351 17.06 -16.82 -10.06
N TYR A 352 16.34 -16.37 -9.02
CA TYR A 352 15.33 -17.15 -8.32
C TYR A 352 13.97 -16.97 -8.98
N LYS A 353 13.32 -18.09 -9.22
CA LYS A 353 12.07 -18.21 -9.95
C LYS A 353 10.90 -17.72 -9.08
N LEU A 354 10.33 -16.55 -9.38
CA LEU A 354 9.25 -15.94 -8.60
C LEU A 354 7.89 -16.09 -9.29
N ASP A 355 6.85 -16.31 -8.49
CA ASP A 355 5.47 -16.14 -8.92
C ASP A 355 5.08 -14.67 -8.67
N LEU A 356 4.31 -14.03 -9.56
CA LEU A 356 3.89 -12.63 -9.32
C LEU A 356 2.63 -12.58 -8.50
N LEU A 357 1.53 -13.13 -9.02
CA LEU A 357 0.24 -13.13 -8.38
C LEU A 357 -0.21 -14.57 -8.12
N GLY A 358 -0.31 -14.95 -6.85
CA GLY A 358 -0.76 -16.26 -6.42
C GLY A 358 -2.09 -16.17 -5.69
N ILE A 359 -3.12 -16.85 -6.21
CA ILE A 359 -4.47 -16.87 -5.66
C ILE A 359 -4.81 -18.30 -5.25
N THR A 360 -5.20 -18.46 -3.99
CA THR A 360 -5.50 -19.77 -3.41
C THR A 360 -6.77 -19.72 -2.57
N ARG A 361 -7.59 -20.77 -2.66
CA ARG A 361 -8.78 -20.96 -1.80
C ARG A 361 -9.71 -19.74 -1.77
N SER A 362 -9.78 -19.00 -2.86
CA SER A 362 -10.47 -17.71 -2.93
C SER A 362 -11.65 -17.76 -3.90
N SER A 363 -12.58 -16.82 -3.77
CA SER A 363 -13.74 -16.75 -4.66
C SER A 363 -14.16 -15.32 -4.96
N ASN A 364 -14.83 -15.12 -6.11
CA ASN A 364 -15.27 -13.80 -6.55
C ASN A 364 -14.09 -12.83 -6.63
N VAL A 365 -13.12 -13.14 -7.50
CA VAL A 365 -11.94 -12.31 -7.73
C VAL A 365 -11.98 -11.78 -9.17
N THR A 366 -11.75 -10.48 -9.34
CA THR A 366 -11.57 -9.85 -10.64
C THR A 366 -10.11 -9.44 -10.78
N ILE A 367 -9.51 -9.78 -11.93
CA ILE A 367 -8.12 -9.47 -12.28
C ILE A 367 -8.17 -8.76 -13.61
N GLU A 368 -8.06 -7.44 -13.60
CA GLU A 368 -8.33 -6.62 -14.78
C GLU A 368 -7.21 -5.63 -15.09
N GLY A 369 -6.75 -5.55 -16.35
CA GLY A 369 -5.87 -4.44 -16.77
C GLY A 369 -4.50 -4.39 -16.09
N ASN A 370 -3.99 -5.51 -15.56
CA ASN A 370 -2.69 -5.55 -14.89
C ASN A 370 -1.54 -5.83 -15.87
N ASP A 371 -0.34 -5.33 -15.56
CA ASP A 371 0.91 -5.68 -16.26
C ASP A 371 1.75 -6.62 -15.39
N LEU A 372 1.84 -7.88 -15.82
CA LEU A 372 2.48 -8.99 -15.12
C LEU A 372 3.66 -9.51 -15.95
N SER A 373 4.89 -9.21 -15.52
CA SER A 373 6.07 -9.49 -16.35
C SER A 373 7.33 -10.00 -15.64
N ASN A 374 8.17 -10.69 -16.42
CA ASN A 374 9.53 -11.10 -16.07
C ASN A 374 9.63 -12.06 -14.89
N ALA A 375 8.70 -13.01 -14.77
CA ALA A 375 8.63 -13.94 -13.65
C ALA A 375 8.69 -15.41 -14.10
N THR A 376 8.69 -16.32 -13.13
CA THR A 376 8.46 -17.74 -13.41
C THR A 376 7.02 -18.01 -13.71
N THR A 377 6.11 -17.60 -12.83
CA THR A 377 4.67 -17.68 -13.09
C THR A 377 4.08 -16.29 -12.94
N ALA A 378 3.40 -15.79 -13.97
CA ALA A 378 2.75 -14.49 -13.86
C ALA A 378 1.52 -14.58 -12.95
N LEU A 379 0.65 -15.54 -13.21
CA LEU A 379 -0.58 -15.74 -12.46
C LEU A 379 -0.80 -17.22 -12.18
N SER A 380 -0.89 -17.58 -10.90
CA SER A 380 -1.18 -18.92 -10.42
C SER A 380 -2.48 -18.91 -9.62
N ILE A 381 -3.48 -19.66 -10.08
CA ILE A 381 -4.79 -19.74 -9.41
C ILE A 381 -5.07 -21.19 -9.07
N THR A 382 -5.19 -21.48 -7.77
CA THR A 382 -5.38 -22.84 -7.26
C THR A 382 -6.57 -22.94 -6.31
N ALA A 383 -7.35 -24.01 -6.42
CA ALA A 383 -8.44 -24.33 -5.49
C ALA A 383 -9.42 -23.16 -5.29
N SER A 384 -9.75 -22.43 -6.36
CA SER A 384 -10.49 -21.16 -6.33
C SER A 384 -11.63 -21.18 -7.35
N SER A 385 -12.66 -20.35 -7.15
CA SER A 385 -13.82 -20.29 -8.03
C SER A 385 -14.27 -18.88 -8.34
N ASP A 386 -15.07 -18.71 -9.41
CA ASP A 386 -15.72 -17.44 -9.74
C ASP A 386 -14.68 -16.32 -9.92
N ILE A 387 -13.77 -16.52 -10.88
CA ILE A 387 -12.67 -15.62 -11.16
C ILE A 387 -12.83 -15.05 -12.57
N LEU A 388 -12.67 -13.73 -12.71
CA LEU A 388 -12.57 -13.05 -14.00
C LEU A 388 -11.11 -12.61 -14.21
N VAL A 389 -10.54 -12.97 -15.36
CA VAL A 389 -9.22 -12.54 -15.81
C VAL A 389 -9.39 -11.84 -17.17
N ASP A 390 -9.33 -10.52 -17.16
CA ASP A 390 -9.71 -9.67 -18.29
C ASP A 390 -8.66 -8.57 -18.56
N ALA A 391 -8.43 -8.22 -19.82
CA ALA A 391 -7.62 -7.06 -20.21
C ALA A 391 -6.17 -7.01 -19.67
N ASN A 392 -5.60 -8.13 -19.19
CA ASN A 392 -4.25 -8.13 -18.59
C ASN A 392 -3.16 -8.28 -19.65
N ASN A 393 -2.01 -7.66 -19.40
CA ASN A 393 -0.78 -7.87 -20.16
C ASN A 393 0.12 -8.86 -19.41
N ILE A 394 0.27 -10.07 -19.96
CA ILE A 394 1.00 -11.18 -19.32
C ILE A 394 2.19 -11.53 -20.22
N GLN A 395 3.38 -11.06 -19.86
CA GLN A 395 4.51 -11.06 -20.79
C GLN A 395 5.88 -11.48 -20.23
N SER A 396 6.67 -12.15 -21.07
CA SER A 396 8.07 -12.53 -20.78
C SER A 396 8.22 -13.37 -19.50
N ASN A 397 7.24 -14.23 -19.21
CA ASN A 397 7.27 -15.15 -18.07
C ASN A 397 7.64 -16.57 -18.51
N ALA A 398 8.16 -17.40 -17.60
CA ALA A 398 8.30 -18.82 -17.92
C ALA A 398 6.91 -19.48 -18.09
N GLN A 399 5.92 -19.04 -17.32
CA GLN A 399 4.54 -19.47 -17.34
C GLN A 399 3.64 -18.24 -17.23
N GLY A 400 2.67 -18.09 -18.15
CA GLY A 400 1.72 -16.99 -18.14
C GLY A 400 0.64 -17.19 -17.08
N LEU A 401 -0.43 -17.92 -17.43
CA LEU A 401 -1.55 -18.23 -16.53
C LEU A 401 -1.66 -19.72 -16.26
N ILE A 402 -1.58 -20.11 -14.98
CA ILE A 402 -1.75 -21.49 -14.53
C ILE A 402 -3.00 -21.61 -13.66
N LEU A 403 -3.98 -22.39 -14.13
CA LEU A 403 -5.17 -22.77 -13.38
C LEU A 403 -5.04 -24.22 -12.91
N ASN A 404 -5.29 -24.47 -11.63
CA ASN A 404 -5.28 -25.81 -11.05
C ASN A 404 -6.40 -26.02 -10.04
N ASN A 405 -7.26 -27.01 -10.27
CA ASN A 405 -8.39 -27.30 -9.39
C ASN A 405 -9.27 -26.05 -9.21
N THR A 406 -9.70 -25.47 -10.33
CA THR A 406 -10.51 -24.24 -10.35
C THR A 406 -11.88 -24.47 -10.95
N ALA A 407 -12.83 -23.59 -10.66
CA ALA A 407 -14.17 -23.67 -11.23
C ALA A 407 -14.72 -22.29 -11.62
N ASN A 408 -15.42 -22.23 -12.75
CA ASN A 408 -16.04 -20.99 -13.23
C ASN A 408 -15.03 -19.82 -13.35
N VAL A 409 -13.88 -20.08 -13.96
CA VAL A 409 -12.92 -19.04 -14.34
C VAL A 409 -13.21 -18.59 -15.77
N GLN A 410 -13.32 -17.28 -15.96
CA GLN A 410 -13.49 -16.64 -17.26
C GLN A 410 -12.19 -15.91 -17.63
N VAL A 411 -11.59 -16.27 -18.76
CA VAL A 411 -10.33 -15.68 -19.23
C VAL A 411 -10.50 -15.18 -20.66
N PHE A 412 -10.57 -13.87 -20.86
CA PHE A 412 -10.70 -13.29 -22.19
C PHE A 412 -10.01 -11.93 -22.26
N HIS A 413 -9.74 -11.44 -23.48
CA HIS A 413 -9.17 -10.12 -23.73
C HIS A 413 -7.79 -9.88 -23.07
N ASN A 414 -7.06 -10.93 -22.71
CA ASN A 414 -5.70 -10.82 -22.20
C ASN A 414 -4.68 -10.88 -23.35
N ASN A 415 -3.52 -10.26 -23.15
CA ASN A 415 -2.37 -10.33 -24.03
C ASN A 415 -1.32 -11.30 -23.46
N PHE A 416 -1.20 -12.49 -24.03
CA PHE A 416 -0.18 -13.48 -23.68
C PHE A 416 1.04 -13.37 -24.60
N LEU A 417 2.09 -12.70 -24.12
CA LEU A 417 3.23 -12.29 -24.95
C LEU A 417 4.55 -12.94 -24.54
N ASN A 418 5.16 -13.71 -25.44
CA ASN A 418 6.50 -14.28 -25.27
C ASN A 418 6.69 -15.03 -23.94
N ASN A 419 5.63 -15.66 -23.41
CA ASN A 419 5.79 -16.58 -22.28
C ASN A 419 6.30 -17.92 -22.81
N THR A 420 7.13 -18.63 -22.04
CA THR A 420 7.62 -19.97 -22.47
C THR A 420 6.48 -20.98 -22.52
N LEU A 421 5.57 -20.89 -21.56
CA LEU A 421 4.26 -21.54 -21.55
C LEU A 421 3.20 -20.45 -21.39
N GLN A 422 2.33 -20.27 -22.37
CA GLN A 422 1.31 -19.22 -22.34
C GLN A 422 0.26 -19.48 -21.26
N ALA A 423 -0.33 -20.68 -21.27
CA ALA A 423 -1.40 -21.05 -20.36
C ALA A 423 -1.45 -22.56 -20.08
N GLN A 424 -2.03 -22.92 -18.93
CA GLN A 424 -2.37 -24.30 -18.56
C GLN A 424 -3.61 -24.31 -17.67
N ASP A 425 -4.52 -25.26 -17.94
CA ASP A 425 -5.77 -25.39 -17.19
C ASP A 425 -6.04 -26.83 -16.73
N THR A 426 -5.66 -27.16 -15.50
CA THR A 426 -5.67 -28.55 -15.01
C THR A 426 -6.66 -28.79 -13.88
N ASN A 427 -7.29 -29.97 -13.89
CA ASN A 427 -8.25 -30.39 -12.85
C ASN A 427 -9.42 -29.40 -12.67
N SER A 428 -9.78 -28.67 -13.73
CA SER A 428 -10.77 -27.61 -13.66
C SER A 428 -12.12 -28.01 -14.23
N THR A 429 -13.17 -27.29 -13.83
CA THR A 429 -14.53 -27.48 -14.33
C THR A 429 -15.15 -26.16 -14.73
N GLN A 430 -15.76 -26.07 -15.90
CA GLN A 430 -16.50 -24.87 -16.36
C GLN A 430 -15.63 -23.62 -16.57
N ASN A 431 -14.33 -23.78 -16.76
CA ASN A 431 -13.47 -22.66 -17.17
C ASN A 431 -13.65 -22.38 -18.66
N VAL A 432 -13.72 -21.11 -19.02
CA VAL A 432 -13.85 -20.63 -20.39
C VAL A 432 -12.72 -19.65 -20.70
N TRP A 433 -12.18 -19.75 -21.90
CA TRP A 433 -11.02 -18.97 -22.36
C TRP A 433 -11.38 -18.01 -23.51
N ASP A 434 -12.66 -17.64 -23.59
CA ASP A 434 -13.18 -16.64 -24.51
C ASP A 434 -14.46 -16.00 -23.94
N ASN A 435 -14.87 -14.87 -24.53
CA ASN A 435 -16.14 -14.19 -24.21
C ASN A 435 -17.17 -14.39 -25.34
N SER A 436 -17.09 -15.51 -26.06
CA SER A 436 -17.92 -15.82 -27.24
C SER A 436 -17.82 -14.81 -28.40
N TYR A 437 -18.45 -15.14 -29.52
CA TYR A 437 -18.55 -14.25 -30.68
C TYR A 437 -19.62 -13.15 -30.48
N PRO A 438 -19.39 -11.88 -30.88
CA PRO A 438 -18.21 -11.34 -31.57
C PRO A 438 -17.16 -10.75 -30.63
N SER A 439 -17.28 -10.93 -29.31
CA SER A 439 -16.35 -10.34 -28.35
C SER A 439 -14.93 -10.90 -28.50
N GLY A 440 -14.82 -12.18 -28.86
CA GLY A 440 -13.54 -12.86 -28.99
C GLY A 440 -12.98 -13.35 -27.66
N GLY A 441 -11.78 -13.92 -27.73
CA GLY A 441 -11.03 -14.44 -26.61
C GLY A 441 -9.78 -13.62 -26.32
N ASN A 442 -8.63 -14.27 -26.27
CA ASN A 442 -7.35 -13.70 -25.88
C ASN A 442 -6.43 -13.52 -27.09
N PHE A 443 -5.45 -12.64 -26.95
CA PHE A 443 -4.34 -12.56 -27.90
C PHE A 443 -3.18 -13.46 -27.45
N TRP A 444 -2.63 -14.24 -28.40
CA TRP A 444 -1.55 -15.19 -28.16
C TRP A 444 -0.40 -14.91 -29.12
N SER A 445 0.79 -14.55 -28.61
CA SER A 445 1.92 -14.17 -29.46
C SER A 445 2.45 -15.28 -30.39
N ASP A 446 2.12 -16.53 -30.10
CA ASP A 446 2.49 -17.73 -30.84
C ASP A 446 1.34 -18.29 -31.72
N TYR A 447 0.16 -17.65 -31.70
CA TYR A 447 -0.92 -18.02 -32.62
C TYR A 447 -0.60 -17.57 -34.04
N SER A 448 -0.70 -18.51 -34.98
CA SER A 448 -0.36 -18.33 -36.39
C SER A 448 -1.51 -18.75 -37.31
N GLY A 449 -2.73 -18.78 -36.78
CA GLY A 449 -3.94 -19.09 -37.54
C GLY A 449 -4.25 -18.06 -38.62
N VAL A 450 -5.25 -18.39 -39.43
CA VAL A 450 -5.77 -17.53 -40.51
C VAL A 450 -7.01 -16.81 -40.00
N ASP A 451 -7.23 -15.59 -40.46
CA ASP A 451 -8.47 -14.84 -40.31
C ASP A 451 -8.96 -14.50 -41.73
N ASN A 452 -9.89 -15.30 -42.21
CA ASN A 452 -10.51 -15.16 -43.53
C ASN A 452 -12.03 -15.31 -43.45
N CYS A 453 -12.56 -15.85 -42.35
CA CYS A 453 -13.96 -16.13 -42.14
C CYS A 453 -14.47 -15.37 -40.92
N SER A 454 -15.80 -15.27 -40.79
CA SER A 454 -16.47 -14.63 -39.65
C SER A 454 -17.65 -15.46 -39.14
N GLY A 455 -18.32 -14.92 -38.12
CA GLY A 455 -19.51 -15.47 -37.50
C GLY A 455 -19.20 -16.46 -36.38
N PRO A 456 -20.21 -16.90 -35.60
CA PRO A 456 -19.99 -17.77 -34.45
C PRO A 456 -19.31 -19.11 -34.76
N GLN A 457 -19.42 -19.59 -36.00
CA GLN A 457 -18.80 -20.83 -36.49
C GLN A 457 -17.54 -20.59 -37.32
N GLN A 458 -17.12 -19.34 -37.53
CA GLN A 458 -15.95 -18.97 -38.33
C GLN A 458 -15.97 -19.59 -39.74
N ASN A 459 -17.15 -19.55 -40.39
CA ASN A 459 -17.39 -20.22 -41.69
C ASN A 459 -18.03 -19.32 -42.75
N ILE A 460 -18.15 -18.02 -42.48
CA ILE A 460 -18.64 -17.03 -43.45
C ILE A 460 -17.43 -16.38 -44.13
N CYS A 461 -17.07 -16.86 -45.32
CA CYS A 461 -15.83 -16.46 -45.99
C CYS A 461 -16.07 -15.98 -47.44
N PRO A 462 -15.24 -15.06 -47.97
CA PRO A 462 -14.21 -14.29 -47.28
C PRO A 462 -14.82 -13.10 -46.52
N SER A 463 -14.60 -13.02 -45.22
CA SER A 463 -15.05 -11.91 -44.37
C SER A 463 -14.24 -11.90 -43.08
N PRO A 464 -12.96 -11.48 -43.11
CA PRO A 464 -12.13 -11.42 -41.92
C PRO A 464 -12.67 -10.39 -40.92
N ASP A 465 -12.62 -10.72 -39.62
CA ASP A 465 -13.17 -9.88 -38.55
C ASP A 465 -12.24 -9.66 -37.35
N GLY A 466 -10.97 -10.06 -37.46
CA GLY A 466 -9.97 -9.89 -36.41
C GLY A 466 -9.98 -11.00 -35.36
N ILE A 467 -10.83 -12.02 -35.52
CA ILE A 467 -10.83 -13.27 -34.78
C ILE A 467 -10.27 -14.37 -35.68
N GLY A 468 -9.44 -15.25 -35.12
CA GLY A 468 -8.87 -16.35 -35.88
C GLY A 468 -9.91 -17.43 -36.22
N ASP A 469 -9.84 -17.94 -37.46
CA ASP A 469 -10.77 -18.93 -38.00
C ASP A 469 -10.73 -20.28 -37.25
N THR A 470 -9.62 -20.56 -36.56
CA THR A 470 -9.40 -21.81 -35.82
C THR A 470 -9.08 -21.55 -34.35
N PRO A 471 -9.64 -22.34 -33.41
CA PRO A 471 -9.31 -22.24 -31.99
C PRO A 471 -7.80 -22.32 -31.69
N TYR A 472 -7.34 -21.62 -30.66
CA TYR A 472 -6.01 -21.80 -30.09
C TYR A 472 -6.08 -22.86 -28.99
N THR A 473 -5.55 -24.05 -29.26
CA THR A 473 -5.51 -25.16 -28.29
C THR A 473 -4.19 -25.16 -27.52
N PHE A 474 -4.29 -25.25 -26.19
CA PHE A 474 -3.14 -25.38 -25.29
C PHE A 474 -3.39 -26.51 -24.29
N ASN A 475 -2.55 -26.62 -23.26
CA ASN A 475 -2.60 -27.73 -22.31
C ASN A 475 -3.93 -27.79 -21.55
N ASN A 476 -4.77 -28.77 -21.94
CA ASN A 476 -6.03 -29.17 -21.31
C ASN A 476 -7.22 -28.21 -21.46
N ASN A 477 -7.12 -27.17 -22.32
CA ASN A 477 -8.25 -26.32 -22.71
C ASN A 477 -7.96 -25.61 -24.05
N GLN A 478 -8.88 -24.76 -24.52
CA GLN A 478 -8.73 -23.99 -25.75
C GLN A 478 -9.45 -22.64 -25.67
N ASP A 479 -8.94 -21.66 -26.40
CA ASP A 479 -9.63 -20.41 -26.74
C ASP A 479 -10.29 -20.57 -28.11
N ASN A 480 -11.62 -20.44 -28.18
CA ASN A 480 -12.37 -20.66 -29.41
C ASN A 480 -12.29 -19.49 -30.39
N TYR A 481 -11.95 -18.30 -29.91
CA TYR A 481 -12.00 -17.07 -30.68
C TYR A 481 -10.72 -16.24 -30.46
N PRO A 482 -9.52 -16.80 -30.74
CA PRO A 482 -8.26 -16.11 -30.51
C PRO A 482 -8.20 -14.81 -31.32
N LEU A 483 -7.74 -13.73 -30.68
CA LEU A 483 -7.64 -12.42 -31.32
C LEU A 483 -6.43 -12.37 -32.25
N MET A 484 -6.60 -11.75 -33.42
CA MET A 484 -5.53 -11.56 -34.41
C MET A 484 -4.62 -10.36 -34.12
N GLN A 485 -5.03 -9.49 -33.21
CA GLN A 485 -4.31 -8.29 -32.78
C GLN A 485 -4.32 -8.21 -31.27
N LEU A 486 -3.33 -7.49 -30.71
CA LEU A 486 -3.29 -7.20 -29.28
C LEU A 486 -4.63 -6.62 -28.82
N PHE A 487 -5.13 -7.14 -27.72
CA PHE A 487 -6.27 -6.54 -27.05
C PHE A 487 -5.84 -5.17 -26.51
N ALA A 488 -6.57 -4.14 -26.91
CA ALA A 488 -6.49 -2.81 -26.35
C ALA A 488 -7.88 -2.47 -25.85
N PRO A 489 -8.08 -2.26 -24.54
CA PRO A 489 -9.37 -1.80 -24.05
C PRO A 489 -9.69 -0.46 -24.71
N ASP A 490 -10.96 -0.29 -25.12
CA ASP A 490 -11.41 0.95 -25.73
C ASP A 490 -11.00 2.13 -24.82
N PRO A 491 -10.43 3.23 -25.38
CA PRO A 491 -10.15 4.41 -24.59
C PRO A 491 -11.43 4.81 -23.86
N PRO A 492 -11.38 5.16 -22.55
CA PRO A 492 -12.55 5.61 -21.83
C PRO A 492 -13.24 6.66 -22.68
N ALA A 493 -14.51 6.43 -23.01
CA ALA A 493 -15.28 7.30 -23.88
C ALA A 493 -15.02 8.74 -23.43
N ALA A 494 -14.37 9.52 -24.30
CA ALA A 494 -13.92 10.85 -23.94
C ALA A 494 -15.10 11.57 -23.31
N VAL A 495 -15.01 11.87 -22.00
CA VAL A 495 -16.04 12.62 -21.31
C VAL A 495 -16.18 13.89 -22.12
N ALA A 496 -17.29 14.00 -22.85
CA ALA A 496 -17.62 15.19 -23.59
C ALA A 496 -17.73 16.27 -22.53
N THR A 497 -16.63 17.02 -22.35
CA THR A 497 -16.65 18.21 -21.53
C THR A 497 -17.70 19.09 -22.17
N ALA A 498 -18.86 19.15 -21.52
CA ALA A 498 -19.89 20.11 -21.87
C ALA A 498 -19.26 21.48 -21.65
N GLY A 499 -18.62 21.99 -22.70
CA GLY A 499 -18.17 23.36 -22.79
C GLY A 499 -19.40 24.21 -22.55
N GLY A 500 -19.42 24.91 -21.42
CA GLY A 500 -20.42 25.90 -21.11
C GLY A 500 -20.40 27.00 -22.17
N GLY A 501 -21.25 26.84 -23.17
CA GLY A 501 -21.73 27.89 -24.06
C GLY A 501 -23.19 28.13 -23.74
N GLY A 502 -23.46 29.18 -22.97
CA GLY A 502 -24.82 29.55 -22.60
C GLY A 502 -25.65 30.01 -23.81
N GLY A 503 -26.93 29.65 -23.76
CA GLY A 503 -28.04 30.53 -24.13
C GLY A 503 -28.39 30.66 -25.61
N GLY A 504 -29.45 29.96 -26.02
CA GLY A 504 -30.18 30.26 -27.25
C GLY A 504 -31.31 29.25 -27.46
N GLY A 505 -32.51 29.58 -26.99
CA GLY A 505 -33.67 28.69 -26.97
C GLY A 505 -34.26 28.33 -28.33
N GLY A 506 -35.12 27.32 -28.33
CA GLY A 506 -35.94 26.95 -29.47
C GLY A 506 -36.46 25.53 -29.32
N GLY A 507 -37.74 25.40 -29.00
CA GLY A 507 -38.38 24.14 -28.61
C GLY A 507 -38.45 23.07 -29.71
N GLY A 508 -38.71 21.86 -29.25
CA GLY A 508 -38.97 20.71 -30.12
C GLY A 508 -39.06 19.43 -29.32
N ARG A 509 -40.24 19.18 -28.76
CA ARG A 509 -40.63 17.89 -28.20
C ARG A 509 -40.65 16.84 -29.33
N PRO A 510 -40.14 15.63 -29.13
CA PRO A 510 -40.80 14.47 -29.74
C PRO A 510 -41.33 13.51 -28.69
N THR A 511 -42.45 12.95 -29.07
CA THR A 511 -43.35 12.04 -28.38
C THR A 511 -42.76 10.65 -28.18
N LEU A 512 -43.01 10.07 -27.01
CA LEU A 512 -43.15 8.62 -26.80
C LEU A 512 -44.14 8.04 -27.81
N ARG A 513 -43.76 6.95 -28.49
CA ARG A 513 -44.67 5.87 -28.89
C ARG A 513 -43.91 4.59 -29.26
N THR A 514 -44.37 3.51 -28.61
CA THR A 514 -44.26 2.06 -28.87
C THR A 514 -42.88 1.45 -28.95
#